data_AF-A0A374U0X8-F1
#
_entry.id   AF-A0A374U0X8-F1
#
_cell.length_a   1.000
_cell.length_b   1.000
_cell.length_c   1.000
_cell.angle_alpha   90.00
_cell.angle_beta   90.00
_cell.angle_gamma   90.00
#
_symmetry.space_group_name_H-M   'P 1'
#
loop_
_entity.id
_entity.type
_entity.pdbx_description
1 polymer ?
#
loop_
_entity_poly.entity_id
_entity_poly.type
_entity_poly.pdbx_seq_one_letter_code
_entity_poly.pdbx_strand_id
1 'polypeptide(L)'
;MYLFERMLGTATFFLVLIVACNSLYVANGKQIKQRLLLYITALAFLAFIFIPNRGADLSRLYYALHLYGTMDIYDIARACSHSSTPVMVIYFWAIGMLRVDALLPMISCALFYSLVFSCYWDFAERLKIDVKIVALAIFLCMSSGIFFQVISNIRSYLATALVFRAFYTEQFTGRSPFKNILYYLVAALFHSFGLALVILRVVHICFTNSKNMLQKLISTAFVLLIIFLMMRYGGSYLNALSDKATDYIAGESYFYIWEVIIHSLQIAITVYLLIKLFRIDCTVDQIVRNNLALFIVLITMVAVMSLPFDYSIFLRTSVLLSLVSPLVLMLLSSAWSKKEHDCICAVVFTWSTVSLCLACARGDLSSYKFLLL
;
A
#
# COMPACT_ATOMS: atom_id res chain seq x y z
N MET A 1 21.54 21.70 5.67
CA MET A 1 22.46 20.69 6.23
C MET A 1 21.94 19.29 5.92
N TYR A 2 22.84 18.32 5.71
CA TYR A 2 22.64 16.90 5.34
C TYR A 2 22.63 16.52 3.84
N LEU A 3 23.23 17.28 2.91
CA LEU A 3 23.17 16.92 1.47
C LEU A 3 23.83 15.56 1.14
N PHE A 4 24.87 15.17 1.87
CA PHE A 4 25.65 13.96 1.57
C PHE A 4 24.91 12.68 1.97
N GLU A 5 24.39 12.63 3.21
CA GLU A 5 23.62 11.52 3.75
C GLU A 5 22.36 11.28 2.91
N ARG A 6 21.77 12.38 2.41
CA ARG A 6 20.65 12.37 1.46
C ARG A 6 20.97 11.65 0.16
N MET A 7 22.08 12.04 -0.47
CA MET A 7 22.50 11.44 -1.73
C MET A 7 22.83 9.95 -1.55
N LEU A 8 23.52 9.62 -0.45
CA LEU A 8 23.87 8.23 -0.13
C LEU A 8 22.62 7.37 0.07
N GLY A 9 21.64 7.87 0.81
CA GLY A 9 20.41 7.13 1.07
C GLY A 9 19.54 6.90 -0.17
N THR A 10 19.35 7.94 -0.97
CA THR A 10 18.66 7.82 -2.26
C THR A 10 19.39 6.88 -3.21
N ALA A 11 20.73 6.99 -3.31
CA ALA A 11 21.55 6.12 -4.15
C ALA A 11 21.49 4.66 -3.69
N THR A 12 21.47 4.41 -2.38
CA THR A 12 21.34 3.07 -1.82
C THR A 12 19.99 2.46 -2.17
N PHE A 13 18.89 3.19 -1.98
CA PHE A 13 17.56 2.73 -2.38
C PHE A 13 17.48 2.42 -3.88
N PHE A 14 17.99 3.34 -4.71
CA PHE A 14 18.05 3.16 -6.15
C PHE A 14 18.83 1.90 -6.54
N LEU A 15 20.02 1.72 -5.96
CA LEU A 15 20.87 0.55 -6.22
C LEU A 15 20.16 -0.76 -5.83
N VAL A 16 19.56 -0.80 -4.63
CA VAL A 16 18.84 -2.00 -4.17
C VAL A 16 17.65 -2.31 -5.08
N LEU A 17 16.90 -1.31 -5.55
CA LEU A 17 15.81 -1.50 -6.51
C LEU A 17 16.32 -2.05 -7.85
N ILE A 18 17.37 -1.47 -8.41
CA ILE A 18 17.94 -1.93 -9.69
C ILE A 18 18.49 -3.35 -9.56
N VAL A 19 19.20 -3.66 -8.48
CA VAL A 19 19.70 -5.02 -8.21
C VAL A 19 18.54 -6.00 -8.06
N ALA A 20 17.48 -5.64 -7.34
CA ALA A 20 16.31 -6.49 -7.17
C ALA A 20 15.60 -6.75 -8.51
N CYS A 21 15.33 -5.71 -9.30
CA CYS A 21 14.70 -5.82 -10.61
C CYS A 21 15.56 -6.62 -11.60
N ASN A 22 16.88 -6.41 -11.63
CA ASN A 22 17.79 -7.20 -12.45
C ASN A 22 17.85 -8.66 -11.99
N SER A 23 17.86 -8.91 -10.68
CA SER A 23 17.85 -10.27 -10.13
C SER A 23 16.58 -11.03 -10.49
N LEU A 24 15.44 -10.34 -10.60
CA LEU A 24 14.19 -10.89 -11.12
C LEU A 24 14.29 -11.09 -12.62
N TYR A 25 14.78 -10.13 -13.38
CA TYR A 25 14.87 -10.21 -14.84
C TYR A 25 15.63 -11.45 -15.33
N VAL A 26 16.68 -11.87 -14.62
CA VAL A 26 17.48 -13.06 -14.93
C VAL A 26 17.00 -14.33 -14.21
N ALA A 27 15.96 -14.25 -13.39
CA ALA A 27 15.48 -15.40 -12.63
C ALA A 27 14.62 -16.33 -13.49
N ASN A 28 14.61 -17.60 -13.09
CA ASN A 28 13.62 -18.55 -13.60
C ASN A 28 12.27 -18.35 -12.89
N GLY A 29 11.15 -18.68 -13.54
CA GLY A 29 9.81 -18.49 -12.97
C GLY A 29 9.61 -19.11 -11.57
N LYS A 30 10.27 -20.24 -11.29
CA LYS A 30 10.24 -20.91 -9.96
C LYS A 30 10.95 -20.12 -8.84
N GLN A 31 11.77 -19.13 -9.20
CA GLN A 31 12.57 -18.34 -8.26
C GLN A 31 11.95 -16.98 -7.93
N ILE A 32 10.81 -16.60 -8.54
CA ILE A 32 10.15 -15.30 -8.31
C ILE A 32 9.96 -15.05 -6.81
N LYS A 33 9.35 -16.01 -6.10
CA LYS A 33 9.12 -15.93 -4.65
C LYS A 33 10.42 -15.71 -3.87
N GLN A 34 11.48 -16.48 -4.18
CA GLN A 34 12.77 -16.39 -3.48
C GLN A 34 13.43 -15.02 -3.69
N ARG A 35 13.40 -14.50 -4.92
CA ARG A 35 13.95 -13.18 -5.26
C ARG A 35 13.18 -12.04 -4.57
N LEU A 36 11.85 -12.13 -4.53
CA LEU A 36 11.04 -11.14 -3.82
C LEU A 36 11.24 -11.20 -2.31
N LEU A 37 11.41 -12.39 -1.72
CA LEU A 37 11.75 -12.51 -0.29
C LEU A 37 13.12 -11.90 0.01
N LEU A 38 14.13 -12.14 -0.83
CA LEU A 38 15.44 -11.50 -0.68
C LEU A 38 15.32 -9.97 -0.76
N TYR A 39 14.50 -9.46 -1.67
CA TYR A 39 14.26 -8.03 -1.78
C TYR A 39 13.55 -7.47 -0.53
N ILE A 40 12.55 -8.18 0.01
CA ILE A 40 11.90 -7.83 1.28
C ILE A 40 12.93 -7.73 2.41
N THR A 41 13.84 -8.70 2.52
CA THR A 41 14.91 -8.67 3.52
C THR A 41 15.80 -7.44 3.36
N ALA A 42 16.20 -7.09 2.13
CA ALA A 42 16.99 -5.89 1.87
C ALA A 42 16.23 -4.61 2.26
N LEU A 43 14.95 -4.49 1.91
CA LEU A 43 14.11 -3.35 2.29
C LEU A 43 13.91 -3.24 3.80
N ALA A 44 13.69 -4.37 4.48
CA ALA A 44 13.57 -4.42 5.93
C ALA A 44 14.88 -3.98 6.61
N PHE A 45 16.03 -4.42 6.10
CA PHE A 45 17.33 -3.98 6.59
C PHE A 45 17.52 -2.47 6.41
N LEU A 46 17.18 -1.91 5.23
CA LEU A 46 17.19 -0.46 5.02
C LEU A 46 16.26 0.25 6.02
N ALA A 47 15.07 -0.28 6.27
CA ALA A 47 14.13 0.28 7.23
C ALA A 47 14.65 0.23 8.68
N PHE A 48 15.45 -0.78 9.03
CA PHE A 48 16.09 -0.88 10.35
C PHE A 48 17.13 0.22 10.57
N ILE A 49 17.95 0.51 9.57
CA ILE A 49 19.00 1.55 9.67
C ILE A 49 18.48 2.97 9.39
N PHE A 50 17.17 3.14 9.18
CA PHE A 50 16.55 4.43 8.89
C PHE A 50 16.41 5.29 10.15
N ILE A 51 16.93 6.52 10.09
CA ILE A 51 16.77 7.51 11.17
C ILE A 51 15.73 8.55 10.73
N PRO A 52 14.54 8.60 11.35
CA PRO A 52 13.51 9.56 10.96
C PRO A 52 13.91 11.00 11.32
N ASN A 53 13.43 11.94 10.51
CA ASN A 53 13.52 13.36 10.86
C ASN A 53 12.60 13.67 12.06
N ARG A 54 12.96 14.64 12.91
CA ARG A 54 12.22 14.97 14.14
C ARG A 54 10.75 15.35 13.89
N GLY A 55 10.43 15.90 12.71
CA GLY A 55 9.06 16.24 12.29
C GLY A 55 8.29 15.11 11.59
N ALA A 56 8.90 13.94 11.33
CA ALA A 56 8.24 12.84 10.64
C ALA A 56 7.24 12.11 11.55
N ASP A 57 6.19 11.51 10.97
CA ASP A 57 5.19 10.76 11.74
C ASP A 57 5.85 9.63 12.54
N LEU A 58 6.83 8.93 11.97
CA LEU A 58 7.59 7.87 12.67
C LEU A 58 8.24 8.33 13.99
N SER A 59 8.78 9.55 14.04
CA SER A 59 9.34 10.11 15.28
C SER A 59 8.28 10.27 16.37
N ARG A 60 7.05 10.60 15.99
CA ARG A 60 5.90 10.65 16.93
C ARG A 60 5.50 9.25 17.39
N LEU A 61 5.60 8.26 16.51
CA LEU A 61 5.27 6.87 16.83
C LEU A 61 6.24 6.27 17.85
N TYR A 62 7.51 6.71 17.89
CA TYR A 62 8.46 6.24 18.91
C TYR A 62 8.05 6.61 20.34
N TYR A 63 7.46 7.79 20.57
CA TYR A 63 6.92 8.11 21.90
C TYR A 63 5.80 7.14 22.30
N ALA A 64 4.90 6.81 21.38
CA ALA A 64 3.84 5.83 21.64
C ALA A 64 4.42 4.41 21.84
N LEU A 65 5.43 4.04 21.06
CA LEU A 65 6.14 2.77 21.18
C LEU A 65 6.79 2.62 22.57
N HIS A 66 7.47 3.66 23.05
CA HIS A 66 8.11 3.68 24.37
C HIS A 66 7.09 3.61 25.49
N LEU A 67 6.03 4.42 25.41
CA LEU A 67 4.94 4.46 26.39
C LEU A 67 4.28 3.10 26.54
N TYR A 68 3.85 2.49 25.43
CA TYR A 68 3.21 1.19 25.49
C TYR A 68 4.21 0.11 25.89
N GLY A 69 5.44 0.14 25.39
CA GLY A 69 6.46 -0.85 25.73
C GLY A 69 6.83 -0.93 27.22
N THR A 70 6.54 0.09 28.04
CA THR A 70 6.68 0.07 29.51
C THR A 70 5.47 -0.44 30.27
N MET A 71 4.31 -0.56 29.64
CA MET A 71 3.07 -0.96 30.32
C MET A 71 2.99 -2.46 30.55
N ASP A 72 2.35 -2.84 31.65
CA ASP A 72 1.96 -4.23 31.89
C ASP A 72 0.72 -4.63 31.07
N ILE A 73 0.35 -5.91 31.13
CA ILE A 73 -0.75 -6.44 30.33
C ILE A 73 -2.13 -5.87 30.75
N TYR A 74 -2.30 -5.48 32.01
CA TYR A 74 -3.56 -4.91 32.52
C TYR A 74 -3.75 -3.47 32.03
N ASP A 75 -2.67 -2.68 32.07
CA ASP A 75 -2.66 -1.32 31.54
C ASP A 75 -2.86 -1.30 30.02
N ILE A 76 -2.27 -2.26 29.29
CA ILE A 76 -2.52 -2.42 27.85
C ILE A 76 -3.96 -2.84 27.57
N ALA A 77 -4.56 -3.73 28.37
CA ALA A 77 -5.97 -4.09 28.20
C ALA A 77 -6.88 -2.86 28.39
N ARG A 78 -6.58 -2.02 29.38
CA ARG A 78 -7.27 -0.75 29.62
C ARG A 78 -7.03 0.26 28.49
N ALA A 79 -5.79 0.38 27.99
CA ALA A 79 -5.47 1.24 26.86
C ALA A 79 -6.24 0.80 25.59
N CYS A 80 -6.35 -0.50 25.36
CA CYS A 80 -7.14 -1.05 24.27
C CYS A 80 -8.63 -0.73 24.40
N SER A 81 -9.22 -0.80 25.60
CA SER A 81 -10.65 -0.52 25.79
C SER A 81 -11.03 0.95 25.57
N HIS A 82 -10.06 1.86 25.68
CA HIS A 82 -10.26 3.29 25.45
C HIS A 82 -9.71 3.79 24.11
N SER A 83 -8.95 2.95 23.39
CA SER A 83 -8.37 3.31 22.11
C SER A 83 -9.33 3.02 20.95
N SER A 84 -9.40 3.96 20.01
CA SER A 84 -10.08 3.74 18.73
C SER A 84 -9.27 2.88 17.75
N THR A 85 -8.00 2.58 18.08
CA THR A 85 -7.11 1.74 17.28
C THR A 85 -6.42 0.67 18.15
N PRO A 86 -7.17 -0.23 18.78
CA PRO A 86 -6.65 -1.16 19.79
C PRO A 86 -5.60 -2.13 19.23
N VAL A 87 -5.72 -2.52 17.95
CA VAL A 87 -4.73 -3.39 17.30
C VAL A 87 -3.39 -2.67 17.14
N MET A 88 -3.40 -1.34 16.93
CA MET A 88 -2.17 -0.56 16.89
C MET A 88 -1.48 -0.50 18.26
N VAL A 89 -2.26 -0.37 19.34
CA VAL A 89 -1.73 -0.40 20.72
C VAL A 89 -1.06 -1.73 21.00
N ILE A 90 -1.71 -2.86 20.69
CA ILE A 90 -1.13 -4.20 20.87
C ILE A 90 0.14 -4.37 20.02
N TYR A 91 0.12 -3.90 18.78
CA TYR A 91 1.26 -3.98 17.88
C TYR A 91 2.47 -3.18 18.41
N PHE A 92 2.23 -1.97 18.90
CA PHE A 92 3.29 -1.12 19.47
C PHE A 92 3.78 -1.67 20.80
N TRP A 93 2.91 -2.20 21.65
CA TRP A 93 3.32 -2.88 22.86
C TRP A 93 4.23 -4.06 22.56
N ALA A 94 3.83 -4.95 21.65
CA ALA A 94 4.58 -6.15 21.29
C ALA A 94 6.01 -5.83 20.81
N ILE A 95 6.16 -4.80 19.96
CA ILE A 95 7.48 -4.35 19.49
C ILE A 95 8.23 -3.56 20.58
N GLY A 96 7.52 -2.70 21.32
CA GLY A 96 8.08 -1.82 22.34
C GLY A 96 8.71 -2.57 23.51
N MET A 97 8.22 -3.78 23.83
CA MET A 97 8.84 -4.67 24.81
C MET A 97 10.30 -5.01 24.48
N LEU A 98 10.70 -4.97 23.21
CA LEU A 98 12.05 -5.29 22.76
C LEU A 98 13.04 -4.14 22.93
N ARG A 99 12.57 -2.92 23.24
CA ARG A 99 13.40 -1.72 23.49
C ARG A 99 14.35 -1.33 22.33
N VAL A 100 14.02 -1.70 21.11
CA VAL A 100 14.78 -1.34 19.90
C VAL A 100 13.86 -0.65 18.90
N ASP A 101 13.97 0.68 18.81
CA ASP A 101 13.09 1.55 18.02
C ASP A 101 13.11 1.21 16.52
N ALA A 102 14.28 0.85 16.01
CA ALA A 102 14.51 0.43 14.63
C ALA A 102 13.68 -0.81 14.22
N LEU A 103 13.21 -1.61 15.17
CA LEU A 103 12.36 -2.78 14.86
C LEU A 103 10.99 -2.37 14.34
N LEU A 104 10.46 -1.22 14.75
CA LEU A 104 9.13 -0.76 14.30
C LEU A 104 9.08 -0.57 12.78
N PRO A 105 9.93 0.27 12.15
CA PRO A 105 9.96 0.40 10.69
C PRO A 105 10.41 -0.89 9.99
N MET A 106 11.36 -1.65 10.56
CA MET A 106 11.82 -2.92 9.98
C MET A 106 10.70 -3.96 9.85
N ILE A 107 10.00 -4.27 10.96
CA ILE A 107 8.92 -5.26 10.99
C ILE A 107 7.76 -4.78 10.14
N SER A 108 7.40 -3.50 10.22
CA SER A 108 6.32 -2.92 9.42
C SER A 108 6.60 -3.02 7.92
N CYS A 109 7.83 -2.70 7.51
CA CYS A 109 8.29 -2.84 6.13
C CYS A 109 8.21 -4.30 5.66
N ALA A 110 8.75 -5.23 6.47
CA ALA A 110 8.72 -6.65 6.14
C ALA A 110 7.30 -7.18 5.99
N LEU A 111 6.38 -6.83 6.90
CA LEU A 111 4.97 -7.23 6.83
C LEU A 111 4.28 -6.63 5.61
N PHE A 112 4.46 -5.33 5.37
CA PHE A 112 3.86 -4.64 4.23
C PHE A 112 4.24 -5.30 2.90
N TYR A 113 5.54 -5.45 2.64
CA TYR A 113 5.99 -6.01 1.37
C TYR A 113 5.73 -7.51 1.27
N SER A 114 5.73 -8.25 2.39
CA SER A 114 5.30 -9.65 2.38
C SER A 114 3.84 -9.78 1.93
N LEU A 115 2.95 -8.94 2.44
CA LEU A 115 1.53 -8.93 2.05
C LEU A 115 1.38 -8.55 0.56
N VAL A 116 2.03 -7.47 0.12
CA VAL A 116 1.91 -6.95 -1.25
C VAL A 116 2.57 -7.89 -2.27
N PHE A 117 3.85 -8.23 -2.10
CA PHE A 117 4.57 -9.07 -3.05
C PHE A 117 4.00 -10.48 -3.08
N SER A 118 3.37 -10.94 -1.99
CA SER A 118 2.64 -12.22 -2.01
C SER A 118 1.45 -12.27 -2.94
N CYS A 119 0.87 -11.12 -3.28
CA CYS A 119 -0.11 -11.03 -4.34
C CYS A 119 0.59 -11.14 -5.70
N TYR A 120 1.72 -10.47 -5.90
CA TYR A 120 2.42 -10.47 -7.19
C TYR A 120 3.00 -11.83 -7.57
N TRP A 121 3.67 -12.56 -6.65
CA TRP A 121 4.19 -13.88 -7.01
C TRP A 121 3.08 -14.91 -7.19
N ASP A 122 2.03 -14.90 -6.37
CA ASP A 122 0.87 -15.80 -6.55
C ASP A 122 0.15 -15.50 -7.87
N PHE A 123 0.03 -14.22 -8.26
CA PHE A 123 -0.56 -13.82 -9.52
C PHE A 123 0.28 -14.27 -10.72
N ALA A 124 1.61 -14.07 -10.62
CA ALA A 124 2.55 -14.50 -11.64
C ALA A 124 2.52 -16.02 -11.85
N GLU A 125 2.49 -16.80 -10.76
CA GLU A 125 2.42 -18.27 -10.81
C GLU A 125 1.09 -18.75 -11.42
N ARG A 126 -0.04 -18.16 -11.02
CA ARG A 126 -1.38 -18.54 -11.51
C ARG A 126 -1.55 -18.31 -13.00
N LEU A 127 -1.10 -17.15 -13.49
CA LEU A 127 -1.27 -16.75 -14.89
C LEU A 127 -0.05 -17.07 -15.76
N LYS A 128 0.97 -17.73 -15.18
CA LYS A 128 2.25 -18.05 -15.86
C LYS A 128 2.88 -16.82 -16.53
N ILE A 129 2.89 -15.70 -15.80
CA ILE A 129 3.43 -14.43 -16.27
C ILE A 129 4.94 -14.52 -16.43
N ASP A 130 5.48 -13.93 -17.50
CA ASP A 130 6.91 -13.82 -17.73
C ASP A 130 7.59 -13.03 -16.60
N VAL A 131 8.73 -13.55 -16.12
CA VAL A 131 9.50 -12.96 -15.02
C VAL A 131 9.93 -11.53 -15.32
N LYS A 132 10.16 -11.18 -16.58
CA LYS A 132 10.48 -9.81 -17.01
C LYS A 132 9.33 -8.85 -16.74
N ILE A 133 8.08 -9.30 -16.92
CA ILE A 133 6.89 -8.52 -16.59
C ILE A 133 6.75 -8.37 -15.08
N VAL A 134 7.06 -9.40 -14.31
CA VAL A 134 7.09 -9.30 -12.85
C VAL A 134 8.14 -8.25 -12.42
N ALA A 135 9.34 -8.27 -13.00
CA ALA A 135 10.38 -7.28 -12.72
C ALA A 135 9.91 -5.86 -13.06
N LEU A 136 9.24 -5.66 -14.20
CA LEU A 136 8.67 -4.37 -14.60
C LEU A 136 7.52 -3.92 -13.68
N ALA A 137 6.67 -4.85 -13.24
CA ALA A 137 5.58 -4.59 -12.30
C ALA A 137 6.11 -4.15 -10.93
N ILE A 138 7.17 -4.79 -10.44
CA ILE A 138 7.89 -4.38 -9.22
C ILE A 138 8.55 -3.01 -9.42
N PHE A 139 9.17 -2.78 -10.57
CA PHE A 139 9.78 -1.49 -10.87
C PHE A 139 8.76 -0.34 -10.85
N LEU A 140 7.60 -0.53 -11.49
CA LEU A 140 6.47 0.41 -11.47
C LEU A 140 5.94 0.64 -10.06
N CYS A 141 5.80 -0.41 -9.26
CA CYS A 141 5.34 -0.29 -7.87
C CYS A 141 6.28 0.61 -7.05
N MET A 142 7.58 0.33 -7.15
CA MET A 142 8.61 0.94 -6.31
C MET A 142 9.05 2.32 -6.80
N SER A 143 8.89 2.63 -8.10
CA SER A 143 9.29 3.92 -8.68
C SER A 143 8.51 5.12 -8.13
N SER A 144 7.35 4.89 -7.53
CA SER A 144 6.54 5.94 -6.88
C SER A 144 7.14 6.47 -5.56
N GLY A 145 8.23 5.87 -5.07
CA GLY A 145 8.79 6.21 -3.76
C GLY A 145 8.01 5.63 -2.58
N ILE A 146 7.20 4.59 -2.83
CA ILE A 146 6.35 3.92 -1.83
C ILE A 146 7.11 3.43 -0.60
N PHE A 147 8.40 3.09 -0.73
CA PHE A 147 9.21 2.63 0.40
C PHE A 147 9.27 3.67 1.53
N PHE A 148 9.52 4.93 1.19
CA PHE A 148 9.55 6.02 2.17
C PHE A 148 8.19 6.19 2.85
N GLN A 149 7.12 6.11 2.05
CA GLN A 149 5.76 6.22 2.55
C GLN A 149 5.49 5.12 3.59
N VAL A 150 5.84 3.87 3.29
CA VAL A 150 5.64 2.71 4.17
C VAL A 150 6.36 2.86 5.50
N ILE A 151 7.64 3.27 5.50
CA ILE A 151 8.42 3.38 6.74
C ILE A 151 8.06 4.63 7.56
N SER A 152 7.62 5.71 6.90
CA SER A 152 7.27 6.97 7.58
C SER A 152 5.85 7.01 8.11
N ASN A 153 4.90 6.31 7.46
CA ASN A 153 3.49 6.30 7.83
C ASN A 153 2.97 4.85 7.96
N ILE A 154 3.66 4.11 8.82
CA ILE A 154 3.48 2.68 9.09
C ILE A 154 2.01 2.30 9.27
N ARG A 155 1.27 3.10 10.07
CA ARG A 155 -0.12 2.80 10.43
C ARG A 155 -1.04 2.75 9.20
N SER A 156 -0.96 3.76 8.33
CA SER A 156 -1.82 3.85 7.15
C SER A 156 -1.49 2.76 6.13
N TYR A 157 -0.20 2.52 5.87
CA TYR A 157 0.21 1.63 4.80
C TYR A 157 0.13 0.15 5.18
N LEU A 158 0.36 -0.22 6.44
CA LEU A 158 0.11 -1.60 6.87
C LEU A 158 -1.38 -1.94 6.77
N ALA A 159 -2.26 -1.03 7.19
CA ALA A 159 -3.70 -1.19 6.98
C ALA A 159 -4.07 -1.31 5.50
N THR A 160 -3.42 -0.51 4.63
CA THR A 160 -3.59 -0.57 3.17
C THR A 160 -3.18 -1.94 2.61
N ALA A 161 -2.04 -2.49 3.03
CA ALA A 161 -1.56 -3.80 2.57
C ALA A 161 -2.50 -4.96 3.00
N LEU A 162 -3.07 -4.88 4.21
CA LEU A 162 -4.06 -5.87 4.69
C LEU A 162 -5.31 -5.86 3.81
N VAL A 163 -5.86 -4.67 3.52
CA VAL A 163 -7.04 -4.52 2.63
C VAL A 163 -6.71 -4.98 1.22
N PHE A 164 -5.55 -4.62 0.69
CA PHE A 164 -5.10 -5.07 -0.63
C PHE A 164 -4.98 -6.60 -0.71
N ARG A 165 -4.41 -7.24 0.31
CA ARG A 165 -4.30 -8.71 0.37
C ARG A 165 -5.66 -9.40 0.43
N ALA A 166 -6.58 -8.86 1.23
CA ALA A 166 -7.95 -9.36 1.31
C ALA A 166 -8.68 -9.24 -0.04
N PHE A 167 -8.61 -8.07 -0.65
CA PHE A 167 -9.15 -7.82 -2.00
C PHE A 167 -8.59 -8.82 -3.02
N TYR A 168 -7.27 -8.96 -3.07
CA TYR A 168 -6.59 -9.84 -4.01
C TYR A 168 -7.05 -11.29 -3.87
N THR A 169 -7.07 -11.81 -2.65
CA THR A 169 -7.46 -13.21 -2.41
C THR A 169 -8.93 -13.47 -2.73
N GLU A 170 -9.83 -12.51 -2.49
CA GLU A 170 -11.23 -12.61 -2.93
C GLU A 170 -11.37 -12.67 -4.44
N GLN A 171 -10.70 -11.78 -5.16
CA GLN A 171 -10.88 -11.67 -6.62
C GLN A 171 -10.15 -12.78 -7.39
N PHE A 172 -8.94 -13.13 -6.98
CA PHE A 172 -8.05 -14.00 -7.78
C PHE A 172 -7.90 -15.42 -7.23
N THR A 173 -8.18 -15.64 -5.96
CA THR A 173 -8.11 -17.00 -5.36
C THR A 173 -9.50 -17.59 -5.07
N GLY A 174 -10.57 -16.82 -5.30
CA GLY A 174 -11.95 -17.24 -5.06
C GLY A 174 -12.27 -17.47 -3.58
N ARG A 175 -11.43 -16.97 -2.66
CA ARG A 175 -11.71 -17.06 -1.22
C ARG A 175 -12.92 -16.19 -0.88
N SER A 176 -13.78 -16.71 -0.01
CA SER A 176 -14.93 -15.92 0.45
C SER A 176 -14.46 -14.72 1.28
N PRO A 177 -15.16 -13.57 1.22
CA PRO A 177 -14.86 -12.43 2.07
C PRO A 177 -14.82 -12.75 3.57
N PHE A 178 -15.61 -13.75 4.01
CA PHE A 178 -15.60 -14.27 5.39
C PHE A 178 -14.25 -14.79 5.83
N LYS A 179 -13.50 -15.48 4.94
CA LYS A 179 -12.16 -15.99 5.28
C LYS A 179 -11.14 -14.86 5.41
N ASN A 180 -11.43 -13.69 4.86
CA ASN A 180 -10.59 -12.51 4.93
C ASN A 180 -11.03 -11.49 5.99
N ILE A 181 -12.03 -11.83 6.80
CA ILE A 181 -12.54 -10.98 7.89
C ILE A 181 -11.42 -10.45 8.77
N LEU A 182 -10.44 -11.29 9.11
CA LEU A 182 -9.36 -10.92 10.00
C LEU A 182 -8.51 -9.80 9.40
N TYR A 183 -8.28 -9.81 8.08
CA TYR A 183 -7.56 -8.74 7.40
C TYR A 183 -8.30 -7.40 7.50
N TYR A 184 -9.61 -7.38 7.22
CA TYR A 184 -10.41 -6.16 7.28
C TYR A 184 -10.56 -5.64 8.72
N LEU A 185 -10.79 -6.53 9.68
CA LEU A 185 -10.93 -6.17 11.09
C LEU A 185 -9.62 -5.60 11.64
N VAL A 186 -8.51 -6.27 11.40
CA VAL A 186 -7.17 -5.79 11.79
C VAL A 186 -6.90 -4.45 11.12
N ALA A 187 -7.12 -4.30 9.81
CA ALA A 187 -6.88 -3.03 9.11
C ALA A 187 -7.70 -1.87 9.69
N ALA A 188 -8.98 -2.09 9.95
CA ALA A 188 -9.89 -1.07 10.45
C ALA A 188 -9.56 -0.66 11.90
N LEU A 189 -9.16 -1.61 12.74
CA LEU A 189 -8.75 -1.36 14.12
C LEU A 189 -7.28 -0.92 14.26
N PHE A 190 -6.51 -0.89 13.16
CA PHE A 190 -5.12 -0.46 13.16
C PHE A 190 -4.97 1.03 12.90
N HIS A 191 -5.75 1.58 11.97
CA HIS A 191 -5.65 2.99 11.60
C HIS A 191 -6.93 3.51 10.96
N SER A 192 -7.17 4.82 11.08
CA SER A 192 -8.38 5.42 10.54
C SER A 192 -8.48 5.31 9.03
N PHE A 193 -7.37 5.49 8.32
CA PHE A 193 -7.32 5.24 6.89
C PHE A 193 -7.67 3.78 6.50
N GLY A 194 -7.36 2.81 7.37
CA GLY A 194 -7.73 1.41 7.17
C GLY A 194 -9.23 1.19 7.12
N LEU A 195 -9.98 1.82 8.04
CA LEU A 195 -11.45 1.78 8.00
C LEU A 195 -12.00 2.47 6.75
N ALA A 196 -11.45 3.62 6.35
CA ALA A 196 -11.88 4.28 5.11
C ALA A 196 -11.74 3.34 3.88
N LEU A 197 -10.66 2.55 3.82
CA LEU A 197 -10.48 1.54 2.78
C LEU A 197 -11.44 0.35 2.91
N VAL A 198 -11.80 -0.05 4.13
CA VAL A 198 -12.84 -1.07 4.36
C VAL A 198 -14.21 -0.55 3.89
N ILE A 199 -14.55 0.72 4.16
CA ILE A 199 -15.77 1.35 3.65
C ILE A 199 -15.75 1.38 2.11
N LEU A 200 -14.64 1.80 1.51
CA LEU A 200 -14.46 1.76 0.05
C LEU A 200 -14.64 0.35 -0.52
N ARG A 201 -14.19 -0.68 0.20
CA ARG A 201 -14.41 -2.09 -0.15
C ARG A 201 -15.89 -2.45 -0.14
N VAL A 202 -16.69 -1.93 0.81
CA VAL A 202 -18.16 -2.13 0.83
C VAL A 202 -18.81 -1.56 -0.42
N VAL A 203 -18.47 -0.30 -0.71
CA VAL A 203 -18.97 0.39 -1.90
C VAL A 203 -18.64 -0.44 -3.13
N HIS A 204 -17.38 -0.90 -3.25
CA HIS A 204 -16.98 -1.78 -4.33
C HIS A 204 -17.83 -3.05 -4.42
N ILE A 205 -18.02 -3.79 -3.32
CA ILE A 205 -18.83 -5.02 -3.30
C ILE A 205 -20.26 -4.75 -3.79
N CYS A 206 -20.88 -3.64 -3.41
CA CYS A 206 -22.22 -3.25 -3.88
C CYS A 206 -22.29 -3.13 -5.41
N PHE A 207 -21.21 -2.70 -6.06
CA PHE A 207 -21.13 -2.55 -7.51
C PHE A 207 -20.41 -3.70 -8.23
N THR A 208 -19.88 -4.69 -7.51
CA THR A 208 -19.25 -5.86 -8.15
C THR A 208 -20.23 -6.68 -8.96
N ASN A 209 -19.70 -7.22 -10.05
CA ASN A 209 -20.32 -8.31 -10.78
C ASN A 209 -20.10 -9.60 -9.98
N SER A 210 -21.18 -10.28 -9.63
CA SER A 210 -21.15 -11.57 -8.94
C SER A 210 -21.99 -12.57 -9.70
N LYS A 211 -21.49 -13.81 -9.86
CA LYS A 211 -22.31 -14.93 -10.37
C LYS A 211 -23.38 -15.35 -9.34
N ASN A 212 -23.22 -14.99 -8.06
CA ASN A 212 -24.08 -15.41 -6.96
C ASN A 212 -24.57 -14.21 -6.12
N MET A 213 -25.86 -13.88 -6.26
CA MET A 213 -26.50 -12.75 -5.58
C MET A 213 -26.55 -12.93 -4.06
N LEU A 214 -26.73 -14.17 -3.58
CA LEU A 214 -26.71 -14.47 -2.15
C LEU A 214 -25.35 -14.15 -1.54
N GLN A 215 -24.26 -14.57 -2.19
CA GLN A 215 -22.90 -14.28 -1.73
C GLN A 215 -22.63 -12.77 -1.67
N LYS A 216 -23.15 -12.00 -2.63
CA LYS A 216 -23.08 -10.54 -2.63
C LYS A 216 -23.84 -9.95 -1.44
N LEU A 217 -25.07 -10.40 -1.20
CA LEU A 217 -25.93 -9.90 -0.12
C LEU A 217 -25.36 -10.22 1.27
N ILE A 218 -24.86 -11.44 1.49
CA ILE A 218 -24.22 -11.82 2.76
C ILE A 218 -22.91 -11.02 2.93
N SER A 219 -22.12 -10.82 1.86
CA SER A 219 -20.90 -10.00 1.95
C SER A 219 -21.21 -8.54 2.29
N THR A 220 -22.23 -7.93 1.66
CA THR A 220 -22.65 -6.56 1.95
C THR A 220 -23.20 -6.43 3.38
N ALA A 221 -24.13 -7.29 3.79
CA ALA A 221 -24.68 -7.29 5.16
C ALA A 221 -23.58 -7.46 6.21
N PHE A 222 -22.58 -8.28 5.89
CA PHE A 222 -21.46 -8.54 6.78
C PHE A 222 -20.51 -7.34 6.93
N VAL A 223 -20.18 -6.62 5.85
CA VAL A 223 -19.36 -5.42 6.03
C VAL A 223 -20.16 -4.26 6.65
N LEU A 224 -21.47 -4.18 6.39
CA LEU A 224 -22.35 -3.27 7.13
C LEU A 224 -22.38 -3.59 8.63
N LEU A 225 -22.32 -4.86 9.02
CA LEU A 225 -22.15 -5.26 10.42
C LEU A 225 -20.82 -4.79 11.00
N ILE A 226 -19.71 -4.92 10.26
CA ILE A 226 -18.41 -4.38 10.71
C ILE A 226 -18.49 -2.87 10.90
N ILE A 227 -19.06 -2.14 9.94
CA ILE A 227 -19.26 -0.69 10.05
C ILE A 227 -20.14 -0.39 11.26
N PHE A 228 -21.27 -1.09 11.45
CA PHE A 228 -22.15 -0.90 12.59
C PHE A 228 -21.44 -1.13 13.93
N LEU A 229 -20.69 -2.23 14.07
CA LEU A 229 -19.91 -2.50 15.27
C LEU A 229 -18.88 -1.39 15.51
N MET A 230 -18.25 -0.88 14.45
CA MET A 230 -17.31 0.24 14.56
C MET A 230 -17.99 1.58 14.85
N MET A 231 -19.19 1.84 14.35
CA MET A 231 -19.95 3.05 14.71
C MET A 231 -20.43 2.97 16.16
N ARG A 232 -20.83 1.78 16.62
CA ARG A 232 -21.35 1.54 17.97
C ARG A 232 -20.27 1.60 19.03
N TYR A 233 -19.12 0.98 18.77
CA TYR A 233 -17.99 0.90 19.71
C TYR A 233 -16.88 1.93 19.43
N GLY A 234 -16.95 2.64 18.31
CA GLY A 234 -16.02 3.69 17.89
C GLY A 234 -16.69 5.05 17.69
N GLY A 235 -17.66 5.44 18.53
CA GLY A 235 -18.28 6.78 18.45
C GLY A 235 -17.24 7.93 18.53
N SER A 236 -16.17 7.73 19.31
CA SER A 236 -15.00 8.64 19.36
C SER A 236 -14.24 8.71 18.04
N TYR A 237 -14.34 7.69 17.19
CA TYR A 237 -13.66 7.58 15.91
C TYR A 237 -14.41 8.32 14.80
N LEU A 238 -15.74 8.30 14.77
CA LEU A 238 -16.52 9.14 13.86
C LEU A 238 -16.40 10.61 14.21
N ASN A 239 -16.40 10.93 15.51
CA ASN A 239 -16.13 12.28 15.98
C ASN A 239 -14.72 12.70 15.60
N ALA A 240 -13.69 11.87 15.85
CA ALA A 240 -12.33 12.18 15.42
C ALA A 240 -12.16 12.28 13.88
N LEU A 241 -12.91 11.52 13.08
CA LEU A 241 -12.93 11.65 11.62
C LEU A 241 -13.65 12.93 11.17
N SER A 242 -14.77 13.26 11.81
CA SER A 242 -15.55 14.47 11.56
C SER A 242 -14.77 15.71 11.96
N ASP A 243 -14.19 15.72 13.17
CA ASP A 243 -13.33 16.77 13.72
C ASP A 243 -12.10 16.96 12.85
N LYS A 244 -11.47 15.86 12.42
CA LYS A 244 -10.38 15.91 11.42
C LYS A 244 -10.85 16.49 10.09
N ALA A 245 -12.00 16.05 9.57
CA ALA A 245 -12.54 16.55 8.31
C ALA A 245 -12.86 18.06 8.40
N THR A 246 -13.39 18.54 9.52
CA THR A 246 -13.63 19.97 9.76
C THR A 246 -12.34 20.76 9.93
N ASP A 247 -11.34 20.23 10.63
CA ASP A 247 -10.02 20.85 10.76
C ASP A 247 -9.29 20.93 9.40
N TYR A 248 -9.43 19.92 8.54
CA TYR A 248 -8.85 19.91 7.19
C TYR A 248 -9.55 20.88 6.23
N ILE A 249 -10.85 21.13 6.39
CA ILE A 249 -11.58 22.13 5.62
C ILE A 249 -11.23 23.56 6.09
N ALA A 250 -10.86 23.73 7.36
CA ALA A 250 -10.66 25.04 7.99
C ALA A 250 -9.19 25.53 8.07
N GLY A 251 -8.18 24.70 7.81
CA GLY A 251 -6.77 25.03 8.07
C GLY A 251 -5.80 24.84 6.88
N GLU A 252 -4.64 25.52 6.96
CA GLU A 252 -3.50 25.33 6.04
C GLU A 252 -2.96 23.89 6.14
N SER A 253 -3.40 23.02 5.23
CA SER A 253 -2.89 21.65 5.17
C SER A 253 -1.46 21.64 4.59
N TYR A 254 -0.59 20.76 5.12
CA TYR A 254 0.72 20.47 4.53
C TYR A 254 0.55 20.11 3.05
N PHE A 255 1.11 20.93 2.16
CA PHE A 255 1.07 20.74 0.72
C PHE A 255 2.50 20.64 0.19
N TYR A 256 2.80 19.56 -0.54
CA TYR A 256 4.11 19.40 -1.15
C TYR A 256 3.99 19.07 -2.64
N ILE A 257 4.36 20.04 -3.46
CA ILE A 257 4.16 20.00 -4.91
C ILE A 257 4.82 18.79 -5.59
N TRP A 258 5.97 18.34 -5.10
CA TRP A 258 6.68 17.19 -5.67
C TRP A 258 5.91 15.87 -5.49
N GLU A 259 5.24 15.69 -4.36
CA GLU A 259 4.35 14.54 -4.15
C GLU A 259 3.15 14.61 -5.07
N VAL A 260 2.54 15.80 -5.23
CA VAL A 260 1.45 15.98 -6.20
C VAL A 260 1.88 15.55 -7.59
N ILE A 261 3.04 16.01 -8.08
CA ILE A 261 3.55 15.64 -9.41
C ILE A 261 3.74 14.11 -9.54
N ILE A 262 4.45 13.47 -8.61
CA ILE A 262 4.72 12.03 -8.67
C ILE A 262 3.41 11.21 -8.63
N HIS A 263 2.48 11.59 -7.77
CA HIS A 263 1.23 10.86 -7.61
C HIS A 263 0.22 11.15 -8.73
N SER A 264 0.25 12.35 -9.34
CA SER A 264 -0.47 12.64 -10.59
C SER A 264 0.07 11.82 -11.77
N LEU A 265 1.40 11.64 -11.86
CA LEU A 265 2.00 10.71 -12.83
C LEU A 265 1.53 9.27 -12.57
N GLN A 266 1.44 8.84 -11.31
CA GLN A 266 0.92 7.52 -10.95
C GLN A 266 -0.55 7.35 -11.37
N ILE A 267 -1.38 8.37 -11.19
CA ILE A 267 -2.77 8.36 -11.65
C ILE A 267 -2.82 8.25 -13.18
N ALA A 268 -2.02 9.03 -13.90
CA ALA A 268 -1.99 9.02 -15.36
C ALA A 268 -1.60 7.64 -15.94
N ILE A 269 -0.55 6.99 -15.42
CA ILE A 269 -0.19 5.64 -15.86
C ILE A 269 -1.27 4.61 -15.50
N THR A 270 -1.94 4.78 -14.37
CA THR A 270 -3.06 3.91 -13.96
C THR A 270 -4.24 4.03 -14.91
N VAL A 271 -4.62 5.27 -15.27
CA VAL A 271 -5.68 5.53 -16.25
C VAL A 271 -5.30 4.96 -17.62
N TYR A 272 -4.05 5.15 -18.05
CA TYR A 272 -3.55 4.55 -19.30
C TYR A 272 -3.70 3.02 -19.30
N LEU A 273 -3.28 2.34 -18.24
CA LEU A 273 -3.41 0.88 -18.11
C LEU A 273 -4.87 0.43 -18.08
N LEU A 274 -5.75 1.17 -17.40
CA LEU A 274 -7.20 0.90 -17.39
C LEU A 274 -7.82 1.03 -18.79
N ILE A 275 -7.49 2.09 -19.54
CA ILE A 275 -7.97 2.27 -20.91
C ILE A 275 -7.54 1.08 -21.78
N LYS A 276 -6.29 0.60 -21.62
CA LYS A 276 -5.83 -0.60 -22.32
C LYS A 276 -6.56 -1.86 -21.88
N LEU A 277 -6.84 -2.02 -20.59
CA LEU A 277 -7.58 -3.16 -20.04
C LEU A 277 -8.98 -3.31 -20.64
N PHE A 278 -9.68 -2.19 -20.87
CA PHE A 278 -11.01 -2.21 -21.48
C PHE A 278 -11.02 -2.45 -22.99
N ARG A 279 -9.89 -2.27 -23.67
CA ARG A 279 -9.79 -2.44 -25.14
C ARG A 279 -9.36 -3.83 -25.57
N ILE A 280 -8.88 -4.66 -24.65
CA ILE A 280 -8.16 -5.90 -24.97
C ILE A 280 -8.79 -7.05 -24.23
N ASP A 281 -9.13 -8.11 -24.96
CA ASP A 281 -9.65 -9.33 -24.37
C ASP A 281 -8.56 -10.09 -23.62
N CYS A 282 -8.73 -10.16 -22.31
CA CYS A 282 -7.80 -10.83 -21.43
C CYS A 282 -8.17 -12.31 -21.30
N THR A 283 -7.17 -13.16 -21.08
CA THR A 283 -7.36 -14.60 -20.85
C THR A 283 -8.02 -14.94 -19.50
N VAL A 284 -8.13 -13.95 -18.61
CA VAL A 284 -8.73 -14.09 -17.28
C VAL A 284 -10.24 -13.88 -17.33
N ASP A 285 -10.98 -14.55 -16.44
CA ASP A 285 -12.44 -14.42 -16.29
C ASP A 285 -12.87 -12.94 -16.29
N GLN A 286 -13.82 -12.63 -17.16
CA GLN A 286 -14.35 -11.29 -17.39
C GLN A 286 -14.79 -10.59 -16.10
N ILE A 287 -15.36 -11.35 -15.16
CA ILE A 287 -15.85 -10.83 -13.89
C ILE A 287 -14.68 -10.36 -13.03
N VAL A 288 -13.59 -11.13 -12.97
CA VAL A 288 -12.38 -10.77 -12.22
C VAL A 288 -11.76 -9.51 -12.81
N ARG A 289 -11.65 -9.43 -14.16
CA ARG A 289 -11.20 -8.24 -14.87
C ARG A 289 -12.04 -7.01 -14.52
N ASN A 290 -13.37 -7.12 -14.64
CA ASN A 290 -14.28 -6.01 -14.39
C ASN A 290 -14.26 -5.56 -12.93
N ASN A 291 -14.18 -6.50 -11.98
CA ASN A 291 -14.11 -6.17 -10.56
C ASN A 291 -12.77 -5.51 -10.19
N LEU A 292 -11.65 -5.95 -10.78
CA LEU A 292 -10.36 -5.25 -10.65
C LEU A 292 -10.46 -3.83 -11.19
N ALA A 293 -10.97 -3.66 -12.42
CA ALA A 293 -11.09 -2.36 -13.05
C ALA A 293 -11.97 -1.40 -12.22
N LEU A 294 -13.13 -1.88 -11.75
CA LEU A 294 -14.03 -1.12 -10.87
C LEU A 294 -13.33 -0.66 -9.59
N PHE A 295 -12.52 -1.52 -8.97
CA PHE A 295 -11.80 -1.16 -7.74
C PHE A 295 -10.82 -0.02 -7.98
N ILE A 296 -10.05 -0.11 -9.07
CA ILE A 296 -9.08 0.93 -9.44
C ILE A 296 -9.78 2.22 -9.83
N VAL A 297 -10.91 2.16 -10.55
CA VAL A 297 -11.71 3.34 -10.89
C VAL A 297 -12.20 4.04 -9.63
N LEU A 298 -12.74 3.30 -8.65
CA LEU A 298 -13.17 3.88 -7.38
C LEU A 298 -12.01 4.54 -6.63
N ILE A 299 -10.85 3.87 -6.53
CA ILE A 299 -9.67 4.46 -5.85
C ILE A 299 -9.19 5.71 -6.60
N THR A 300 -9.16 5.66 -7.94
CA THR A 300 -8.73 6.78 -8.78
C THR A 300 -9.67 7.97 -8.62
N MET A 301 -10.98 7.72 -8.58
CA MET A 301 -11.99 8.76 -8.32
C MET A 301 -11.77 9.40 -6.95
N VAL A 302 -11.59 8.62 -5.89
CA VAL A 302 -11.30 9.17 -4.54
C VAL A 302 -10.00 9.98 -4.54
N ALA A 303 -8.94 9.50 -5.20
CA ALA A 303 -7.67 10.23 -5.30
C ALA A 303 -7.86 11.58 -6.01
N VAL A 304 -8.45 11.59 -7.20
CA VAL A 304 -8.68 12.83 -7.97
C VAL A 304 -9.60 13.80 -7.25
N MET A 305 -10.70 13.29 -6.68
CA MET A 305 -11.65 14.14 -5.94
C MET A 305 -11.06 14.69 -4.65
N SER A 306 -10.15 13.98 -3.99
CA SER A 306 -9.54 14.47 -2.74
C SER A 306 -8.45 15.52 -2.96
N LEU A 307 -7.82 15.59 -4.14
CA LEU A 307 -6.76 16.55 -4.42
C LEU A 307 -7.09 18.02 -4.04
N PRO A 308 -8.26 18.59 -4.40
CA PRO A 308 -8.61 19.96 -4.02
C PRO A 308 -9.01 20.14 -2.55
N PHE A 309 -9.32 19.06 -1.82
CA PHE A 309 -9.86 19.15 -0.45
C PHE A 309 -8.88 18.70 0.63
N ASP A 310 -8.09 17.65 0.37
CA ASP A 310 -7.19 17.07 1.36
C ASP A 310 -6.00 16.36 0.69
N TYR A 311 -4.82 16.95 0.88
CA TYR A 311 -3.56 16.45 0.40
C TYR A 311 -3.19 15.05 0.96
N SER A 312 -3.47 14.79 2.24
CA SER A 312 -3.14 13.52 2.90
C SER A 312 -4.00 12.36 2.38
N ILE A 313 -5.27 12.60 2.08
CA ILE A 313 -6.17 11.61 1.48
C ILE A 313 -5.71 11.32 0.05
N PHE A 314 -5.41 12.35 -0.74
CA PHE A 314 -4.87 12.21 -2.10
C PHE A 314 -3.59 11.35 -2.10
N LEU A 315 -2.65 11.66 -1.20
CA LEU A 315 -1.39 10.93 -1.11
C LEU A 315 -1.58 9.45 -0.77
N ARG A 316 -2.34 9.16 0.29
CA ARG A 316 -2.50 7.78 0.75
C ARG A 316 -3.29 6.92 -0.25
N THR A 317 -4.28 7.51 -0.94
CA THR A 317 -5.07 6.80 -1.96
C THR A 317 -4.29 6.58 -3.26
N SER A 318 -3.48 7.55 -3.68
CA SER A 318 -2.61 7.39 -4.86
C SER A 318 -1.48 6.35 -4.63
N VAL A 319 -1.03 6.14 -3.40
CA VAL A 319 -0.15 5.00 -3.06
C VAL A 319 -0.86 3.65 -3.24
N LEU A 320 -2.16 3.56 -2.93
CA LEU A 320 -2.89 2.32 -3.23
C LEU A 320 -2.92 2.04 -4.74
N LEU A 321 -2.94 3.07 -5.59
CA LEU A 321 -2.82 2.88 -7.04
C LEU A 321 -1.46 2.29 -7.45
N SER A 322 -0.35 2.65 -6.78
CA SER A 322 0.96 2.02 -7.08
C SER A 322 1.04 0.54 -6.66
N LEU A 323 0.12 0.08 -5.81
CA LEU A 323 -0.02 -1.35 -5.47
C LEU A 323 -0.85 -2.12 -6.50
N VAL A 324 -1.92 -1.52 -7.02
CA VAL A 324 -2.87 -2.23 -7.88
C VAL A 324 -2.52 -2.15 -9.37
N SER A 325 -1.93 -1.04 -9.84
CA SER A 325 -1.52 -0.87 -11.24
C SER A 325 -0.54 -1.93 -11.77
N PRO A 326 0.42 -2.43 -10.96
CA PRO A 326 1.23 -3.60 -11.32
C PRO A 326 0.41 -4.85 -11.66
N LEU A 327 -0.72 -5.11 -10.98
CA LEU A 327 -1.60 -6.24 -11.31
C LEU A 327 -2.27 -6.07 -12.66
N VAL A 328 -2.65 -4.83 -13.03
CA VAL A 328 -3.23 -4.55 -14.36
C VAL A 328 -2.20 -4.79 -15.45
N LEU A 329 -0.95 -4.35 -15.25
CA LEU A 329 0.14 -4.62 -16.19
C LEU A 329 0.35 -6.12 -16.39
N MET A 330 0.43 -6.88 -15.30
CA MET A 330 0.60 -8.33 -15.36
C MET A 330 -0.59 -9.00 -16.05
N LEU A 331 -1.82 -8.56 -15.76
CA LEU A 331 -3.04 -9.07 -16.39
C LEU A 331 -3.04 -8.83 -17.90
N LEU A 332 -2.62 -7.66 -18.32
CA LEU A 332 -2.56 -7.30 -19.72
C LEU A 332 -1.48 -8.08 -20.49
N SER A 333 -0.37 -8.41 -19.84
CA SER A 333 0.75 -9.11 -20.46
C SER A 333 0.39 -10.52 -20.98
N SER A 334 -0.68 -11.14 -20.46
CA SER A 334 -1.15 -12.45 -20.90
C SER A 334 -2.02 -12.42 -22.17
N ALA A 335 -2.32 -11.23 -22.70
CA ALA A 335 -3.35 -11.03 -23.71
C ALA A 335 -2.86 -10.43 -25.04
N TRP A 336 -1.59 -10.01 -25.12
CA TRP A 336 -1.14 -9.13 -26.20
C TRP A 336 -0.49 -9.81 -27.39
N SER A 337 -0.65 -9.16 -28.55
CA SER A 337 0.28 -9.32 -29.67
C SER A 337 1.68 -8.80 -29.27
N LYS A 338 2.75 -9.38 -29.84
CA LYS A 338 4.14 -9.02 -29.49
C LYS A 338 4.41 -7.51 -29.58
N LYS A 339 3.88 -6.84 -30.61
CA LYS A 339 4.08 -5.39 -30.84
C LYS A 339 3.41 -4.52 -29.76
N GLU A 340 2.19 -4.84 -29.38
CA GLU A 340 1.46 -4.09 -28.33
C GLU A 340 2.11 -4.31 -26.97
N HIS A 341 2.58 -5.54 -26.73
CA HIS A 341 3.32 -5.90 -25.54
C HIS A 341 4.58 -5.05 -25.37
N ASP A 342 5.42 -5.00 -26.40
CA ASP A 342 6.67 -4.23 -26.38
C ASP A 342 6.39 -2.73 -26.18
N CYS A 343 5.37 -2.19 -26.84
CA CYS A 343 4.96 -0.80 -26.71
C CYS A 343 4.55 -0.44 -25.27
N ILE A 344 3.69 -1.26 -24.65
CA ILE A 344 3.20 -0.96 -23.30
C ILE A 344 4.30 -1.16 -22.25
N CYS A 345 5.14 -2.18 -22.43
CA CYS A 345 6.32 -2.34 -21.58
C CYS A 345 7.26 -1.14 -21.66
N ALA A 346 7.50 -0.60 -22.87
CA ALA A 346 8.33 0.59 -23.06
C ALA A 346 7.71 1.84 -22.40
N VAL A 347 6.40 2.04 -22.54
CA VAL A 347 5.68 3.16 -21.89
C VAL A 347 5.80 3.05 -20.37
N VAL A 348 5.49 1.88 -19.80
CA VAL A 348 5.57 1.66 -18.34
C VAL A 348 6.99 1.83 -17.84
N PHE A 349 7.99 1.30 -18.54
CA PHE A 349 9.40 1.43 -18.16
C PHE A 349 9.85 2.89 -18.16
N THR A 350 9.51 3.63 -19.23
CA THR A 350 9.83 5.06 -19.34
C THR A 350 9.17 5.84 -18.21
N TRP A 351 7.89 5.59 -17.97
CA TRP A 351 7.14 6.26 -16.90
C TRP A 351 7.70 5.98 -15.52
N SER A 352 8.01 4.71 -15.24
CA SER A 352 8.60 4.28 -13.97
C SER A 352 9.98 4.90 -13.77
N THR A 353 10.78 5.02 -14.83
CA THR A 353 12.08 5.69 -14.79
C THR A 353 11.93 7.17 -14.45
N VAL A 354 11.01 7.87 -15.12
CA VAL A 354 10.72 9.29 -14.83
C VAL A 354 10.23 9.46 -13.38
N SER A 355 9.28 8.64 -12.93
CA SER A 355 8.78 8.66 -11.56
C SER A 355 9.89 8.39 -10.54
N LEU A 356 10.79 7.43 -10.82
CA LEU A 356 11.92 7.13 -9.96
C LEU A 356 12.92 8.29 -9.90
N CYS A 357 13.26 8.90 -11.04
CA CYS A 357 14.12 10.08 -11.07
C CYS A 357 13.51 11.24 -10.27
N LEU A 358 12.21 11.49 -10.41
CA LEU A 358 11.49 12.50 -9.64
C LEU A 358 11.43 12.16 -8.16
N ALA A 359 11.19 10.90 -7.80
CA ALA A 359 11.24 10.44 -6.43
C ALA A 359 12.65 10.62 -5.84
N CYS A 360 13.70 10.27 -6.56
CA CYS A 360 15.08 10.45 -6.13
C CYS A 360 15.48 11.94 -6.02
N ALA A 361 14.98 12.78 -6.92
CA ALA A 361 15.15 14.23 -6.86
C ALA A 361 14.32 14.87 -5.73
N ARG A 362 13.21 14.23 -5.34
CA ARG A 362 12.36 14.68 -4.24
C ARG A 362 13.12 14.64 -2.92
N GLY A 363 12.99 15.74 -2.20
CA GLY A 363 13.59 16.02 -0.91
C GLY A 363 13.15 15.11 0.27
N ASP A 364 12.41 14.03 0.05
CA ASP A 364 11.95 13.12 1.12
C ASP A 364 12.67 11.78 1.14
N LEU A 365 13.13 11.27 -0.01
CA LEU A 365 14.23 10.28 -0.01
C LEU A 365 15.50 10.89 0.64
N SER A 366 15.54 12.20 0.81
CA SER A 366 16.53 12.91 1.63
C SER A 366 16.41 12.73 3.15
N SER A 367 15.41 12.00 3.63
CA SER A 367 15.31 11.67 5.04
C SER A 367 16.00 10.34 5.36
N TYR A 368 16.53 9.62 4.35
CA TYR A 368 17.41 8.46 4.55
C TYR A 368 18.73 8.91 5.16
N LYS A 369 18.71 9.17 6.46
CA LYS A 369 19.89 9.10 7.31
C LYS A 369 20.10 7.61 7.58
N PHE A 370 20.77 6.95 6.66
CA PHE A 370 21.39 5.66 6.96
C PHE A 370 22.68 6.00 7.67
N LEU A 371 22.68 5.87 9.00
CA LEU A 371 23.80 6.21 9.88
C LEU A 371 23.95 7.73 10.12
N LEU A 372 24.31 8.10 11.35
CA LEU A 372 24.89 9.41 11.64
C LEU A 372 26.40 9.24 11.43
N LEU A 373 26.94 9.91 10.41
CA LEU A 373 28.39 10.05 10.25
C LEU A 373 28.93 11.11 11.21
#